data_AF-A0A4R3ZMN8-F1
#
_entry.id   AF-A0A4R3ZMN8-F1
#
_cell.length_a   1.000
_cell.length_b   1.000
_cell.length_c   1.000
_cell.angle_alpha   90.00
_cell.angle_beta   90.00
_cell.angle_gamma   90.00
#
_symmetry.space_group_name_H-M   'P 1'
#
loop_
_entity.id
_entity.type
_entity.pdbx_description
1 polymer ?
#
loop_
_entity_poly.entity_id
_entity_poly.type
_entity_poly.pdbx_seq_one_letter_code
_entity_poly.pdbx_strand_id
1 'polypeptide(L)'
;MTVPVLFFYKEIVAGDLRKLVAESNDAKTGGGARDLRIPWKPFQQIMHRIFTKDSIGSGGKPIRTANVTYLDKHGKPQHTELSYWPPTTSRPTESRIAKVHASPALGGQLPSMDKGRIFVVLTKFDDGTVRCDYAYEQDLKTKGVWATEASSQILNCMASAAHTNRTVQGYYDFTEGVGFCHAD
;
A
#
# COMPACT_ATOMS: atom_id res chain seq x y z
N MET A 1 -24.91 4.35 1.28
CA MET A 1 -23.62 4.88 1.77
C MET A 1 -22.64 3.74 1.64
N THR A 2 -21.51 3.92 0.96
CA THR A 2 -20.51 2.86 0.80
C THR A 2 -19.66 2.77 2.06
N VAL A 3 -19.35 1.55 2.48
CA VAL A 3 -18.60 1.29 3.72
C VAL A 3 -17.30 0.55 3.40
N PRO A 4 -16.21 0.84 4.14
CA PRO A 4 -14.97 0.11 3.96
C PRO A 4 -15.16 -1.34 4.40
N VAL A 5 -14.64 -2.28 3.62
CA VAL A 5 -14.66 -3.73 3.93
C VAL A 5 -13.27 -4.28 4.21
N LEU A 6 -12.23 -3.66 3.65
CA LEU A 6 -10.84 -4.07 3.86
C LEU A 6 -9.93 -2.85 3.75
N PHE A 7 -8.98 -2.72 4.67
CA PHE A 7 -7.97 -1.68 4.69
C PHE A 7 -6.60 -2.30 4.81
N PHE A 8 -5.74 -2.06 3.83
CA PHE A 8 -4.33 -2.44 3.86
C PHE A 8 -3.47 -1.20 4.07
N TYR A 9 -2.39 -1.33 4.83
CA TYR A 9 -1.40 -0.28 4.99
C TYR A 9 0.02 -0.83 4.90
N LYS A 10 0.90 -0.02 4.31
CA LYS A 10 2.34 -0.25 4.33
C LYS A 10 3.06 1.05 4.59
N GLU A 11 3.94 1.05 5.58
CA GLU A 11 4.82 2.18 5.83
C GLU A 11 5.76 2.43 4.64
N ILE A 12 5.92 3.72 4.33
CA ILE A 12 6.83 4.24 3.33
C ILE A 12 8.08 4.74 4.05
N VAL A 13 9.18 4.01 3.86
CA VAL A 13 10.51 4.42 4.37
C VAL A 13 11.30 5.21 3.33
N ALA A 14 12.42 5.80 3.75
CA ALA A 14 13.34 6.53 2.87
C ALA A 14 13.72 5.75 1.60
N GLY A 15 13.91 4.44 1.72
CA GLY A 15 14.17 3.55 0.59
C GLY A 15 13.01 3.52 -0.41
N ASP A 16 11.77 3.50 0.05
CA ASP A 16 10.56 3.51 -0.78
C ASP A 16 10.28 4.88 -1.40
N LEU A 17 10.56 5.97 -0.68
CA LEU A 17 10.46 7.33 -1.21
C LEU A 17 11.33 7.51 -2.46
N ARG A 18 12.59 7.06 -2.42
CA ARG A 18 13.48 7.08 -3.59
C ARG A 18 12.92 6.31 -4.78
N LYS A 19 12.11 5.29 -4.53
CA LYS A 19 11.39 4.56 -5.59
C LYS A 19 10.31 5.43 -6.18
N LEU A 20 9.50 6.09 -5.35
CA LEU A 20 8.39 6.93 -5.78
C LEU A 20 8.85 8.11 -6.65
N VAL A 21 9.98 8.75 -6.30
CA VAL A 21 10.54 9.88 -7.06
C VAL A 21 11.40 9.46 -8.27
N ALA A 22 11.50 8.16 -8.56
CA ALA A 22 12.33 7.60 -9.62
C ALA A 22 13.84 7.91 -9.53
N GLU A 23 14.34 8.39 -8.39
CA GLU A 23 15.75 8.73 -8.15
C GLU A 23 16.65 7.50 -7.87
N SER A 24 16.09 6.29 -7.79
CA SER A 24 16.88 5.07 -7.55
C SER A 24 17.69 4.68 -8.81
N ASN A 25 18.91 5.20 -8.95
CA ASN A 25 19.85 4.79 -9.99
C ASN A 25 21.31 4.72 -9.48
N ASP A 26 21.54 4.03 -8.35
CA ASP A 26 22.91 3.66 -7.92
C ASP A 26 23.36 2.27 -8.41
N ALA A 27 22.49 1.49 -9.05
CA ALA A 27 22.88 0.22 -9.66
C ALA A 27 22.10 -0.06 -10.96
N LYS A 28 22.82 -0.48 -12.01
CA LYS A 28 22.28 -0.96 -13.30
C LYS A 28 21.54 -2.30 -13.17
N THR A 29 20.64 -2.45 -12.20
CA THR A 29 19.83 -3.66 -12.04
C THR A 29 18.37 -3.32 -12.33
N GLY A 30 17.83 -3.97 -13.35
CA GLY A 30 16.56 -3.60 -13.97
C GLY A 30 15.36 -3.64 -13.02
N GLY A 31 14.42 -2.70 -13.24
CA GLY A 31 12.99 -2.75 -12.88
C GLY A 31 12.60 -2.82 -11.40
N GLY A 32 13.19 -3.73 -10.62
CA GLY A 32 12.73 -4.14 -9.29
C GLY A 32 12.94 -3.11 -8.18
N ALA A 33 13.81 -2.12 -8.41
CA ALA A 33 14.04 -1.02 -7.48
C ALA A 33 12.80 -0.13 -7.32
N ARG A 34 11.84 -0.14 -8.26
CA ARG A 34 10.69 0.78 -8.26
C ARG A 34 9.38 0.15 -7.81
N ASP A 35 9.47 -0.92 -7.02
CA ASP A 35 8.35 -1.70 -6.54
C ASP A 35 8.19 -1.58 -5.02
N LEU A 36 6.95 -1.53 -4.54
CA LEU A 36 6.64 -1.70 -3.12
C LEU A 36 6.52 -3.18 -2.81
N ARG A 37 7.39 -3.69 -1.94
CA ARG A 37 7.51 -5.10 -1.60
C ARG A 37 6.65 -5.44 -0.39
N ILE A 38 6.01 -6.61 -0.43
CA ILE A 38 5.07 -7.08 0.60
C ILE A 38 5.34 -8.57 0.83
N PRO A 39 5.52 -9.03 2.10
CA PRO A 39 5.64 -10.44 2.44
C PRO A 39 4.48 -11.23 1.87
N TRP A 40 4.77 -12.27 1.11
CA TRP A 40 3.75 -12.98 0.35
C TRP A 40 2.78 -13.74 1.24
N LYS A 41 3.32 -14.61 2.10
CA LYS A 41 2.53 -15.58 2.86
C LYS A 41 1.44 -14.94 3.74
N PRO A 42 1.70 -13.88 4.54
CA PRO A 42 0.65 -13.30 5.38
C PRO A 42 -0.31 -12.35 4.62
N PHE A 43 0.06 -11.84 3.44
CA PHE A 43 -0.72 -10.82 2.75
C PHE A 43 -1.43 -11.31 1.48
N GLN A 44 -1.07 -12.46 0.91
CA GLN A 44 -1.61 -12.95 -0.37
C GLN A 44 -3.14 -12.89 -0.42
N GLN A 45 -3.81 -13.43 0.61
CA GLN A 45 -5.27 -13.52 0.64
C GLN A 45 -5.94 -12.14 0.60
N ILE A 46 -5.46 -11.20 1.40
CA ILE A 46 -6.02 -9.85 1.43
C ILE A 46 -5.68 -9.07 0.15
N MET A 47 -4.48 -9.28 -0.42
CA MET A 47 -4.11 -8.64 -1.68
C MET A 47 -4.98 -9.15 -2.83
N HIS A 48 -5.34 -10.43 -2.85
CA HIS A 48 -6.24 -10.98 -3.86
C HIS A 48 -7.69 -10.44 -3.76
N ARG A 49 -8.10 -10.01 -2.56
CA ARG A 49 -9.40 -9.35 -2.33
C ARG A 49 -9.40 -7.90 -2.82
N ILE A 50 -8.26 -7.22 -2.81
CA ILE A 50 -8.09 -5.85 -3.34
C ILE A 50 -7.88 -5.88 -4.86
N PHE A 51 -6.95 -6.71 -5.34
CA PHE A 51 -6.60 -6.88 -6.75
C PHE A 51 -7.40 -8.03 -7.33
N THR A 52 -8.61 -7.74 -7.81
CA THR A 52 -9.60 -8.77 -8.17
C THR A 52 -9.54 -9.20 -9.63
N LYS A 53 -8.91 -8.42 -10.51
CA LYS A 53 -8.85 -8.71 -11.95
C LYS A 53 -7.60 -9.51 -12.28
N ASP A 54 -7.76 -10.63 -12.96
CA ASP A 54 -6.64 -11.37 -13.53
C ASP A 54 -6.12 -10.67 -14.79
N SER A 55 -4.80 -10.65 -14.95
CA SER A 55 -4.13 -10.03 -16.10
C SER A 55 -2.78 -10.70 -16.37
N ILE A 56 -2.13 -10.31 -17.46
CA ILE A 56 -0.83 -10.83 -17.88
C ILE A 56 0.20 -9.70 -17.89
N GLY A 57 1.21 -9.82 -17.05
CA GLY A 57 2.32 -8.90 -16.98
C GLY A 57 3.40 -9.18 -18.03
N SER A 58 4.42 -8.31 -18.08
CA SER A 58 5.62 -8.51 -18.89
C SER A 58 6.20 -9.92 -18.74
N GLY A 59 6.52 -10.55 -19.88
CA GLY A 59 7.04 -11.92 -19.92
C GLY A 59 5.97 -13.00 -19.72
N GLY A 60 4.70 -12.68 -19.96
CA GLY A 60 3.60 -13.67 -19.94
C GLY A 60 3.19 -14.13 -18.54
N LYS A 61 3.61 -13.42 -17.49
CA LYS A 61 3.39 -13.86 -16.11
C LYS A 61 1.99 -13.48 -15.64
N PRO A 62 1.26 -14.39 -14.95
CA PRO A 62 -0.01 -14.04 -14.33
C PRO A 62 0.21 -13.02 -13.23
N ILE A 63 -0.62 -11.98 -13.26
CA ILE A 63 -0.66 -10.89 -12.27
C ILE A 63 -2.11 -10.59 -11.93
N ARG A 64 -2.32 -9.79 -10.89
CA ARG A 64 -3.65 -9.27 -10.56
C ARG A 64 -3.63 -7.75 -10.60
N THR A 65 -4.72 -7.13 -11.05
CA THR A 65 -4.84 -5.67 -11.12
C THR A 65 -6.05 -5.15 -10.33
N ALA A 66 -5.97 -3.89 -9.94
CA ALA A 66 -7.05 -3.14 -9.31
C ALA A 66 -7.17 -1.77 -9.98
N ASN A 67 -8.39 -1.39 -10.37
CA ASN A 67 -8.69 0.01 -10.65
C ASN A 67 -8.81 0.72 -9.31
N VAL A 68 -7.98 1.73 -9.08
CA VAL A 68 -7.99 2.52 -7.84
C VAL A 68 -8.42 3.94 -8.12
N THR A 69 -9.19 4.50 -7.19
CA THR A 69 -9.52 5.91 -7.11
C THR A 69 -8.52 6.60 -6.18
N TYR A 70 -7.98 7.73 -6.60
CA TYR A 70 -7.12 8.58 -5.78
C TYR A 70 -7.55 10.04 -5.92
N LEU A 71 -7.16 10.90 -4.98
CA LEU A 71 -7.39 12.34 -5.09
C LEU A 71 -6.17 12.99 -5.76
N ASP A 72 -6.40 13.80 -6.78
CA ASP A 72 -5.35 14.65 -7.33
C ASP A 72 -5.00 15.82 -6.39
N LYS A 73 -4.02 16.63 -6.79
CA LYS A 73 -3.57 17.82 -6.03
C LYS A 73 -4.66 18.87 -5.77
N HIS A 74 -5.80 18.78 -6.46
CA HIS A 74 -6.96 19.66 -6.28
C HIS A 74 -8.08 18.97 -5.49
N GLY A 75 -7.84 17.79 -4.93
CA GLY A 75 -8.84 17.01 -4.20
C GLY A 75 -9.89 16.38 -5.11
N LYS A 76 -9.67 16.31 -6.43
CA LYS A 76 -10.62 15.69 -7.35
C LYS A 76 -10.36 14.19 -7.48
N PRO A 77 -11.40 13.34 -7.44
CA PRO A 77 -11.24 11.92 -7.72
C PRO A 77 -10.72 11.68 -9.14
N GLN A 78 -9.68 10.87 -9.24
CA GLN A 78 -9.08 10.36 -10.47
C GLN A 78 -8.95 8.84 -10.38
N HIS A 79 -8.74 8.19 -11.52
CA HIS A 79 -8.63 6.73 -11.59
C HIS A 79 -7.31 6.31 -12.25
N THR A 80 -6.73 5.23 -11.74
CA THR A 80 -5.59 4.55 -12.37
C THR A 80 -5.66 3.06 -12.09
N GLU A 81 -4.90 2.26 -12.84
CA GLU A 81 -4.70 0.85 -12.52
C GLU A 81 -3.41 0.64 -11.73
N LEU A 82 -3.45 -0.22 -10.71
CA LEU A 82 -2.27 -0.77 -10.03
C LEU A 82 -2.14 -2.26 -10.35
N SER A 83 -0.91 -2.75 -10.39
CA SER A 83 -0.62 -4.18 -10.61
C SER A 83 0.09 -4.81 -9.42
N TYR A 84 -0.44 -5.96 -9.00
CA TYR A 84 0.09 -6.82 -7.96
C TYR A 84 0.70 -8.07 -8.58
N TRP A 85 1.97 -8.30 -8.28
CA TRP A 85 2.75 -9.40 -8.83
C TRP A 85 3.08 -10.42 -7.75
N PRO A 86 2.98 -11.71 -8.09
CA PRO A 86 3.40 -12.77 -7.18
C PRO A 86 4.93 -12.78 -6.99
N PRO A 87 5.42 -13.57 -6.02
CA PRO A 87 6.84 -13.85 -5.85
C PRO A 87 7.55 -14.32 -7.11
N THR A 88 8.86 -14.13 -7.15
CA THR A 88 9.73 -14.62 -8.22
C THR A 88 10.73 -15.63 -7.68
N THR A 89 11.39 -16.39 -8.54
CA THR A 89 12.46 -17.31 -8.15
C THR A 89 13.57 -16.63 -7.35
N SER A 90 13.94 -15.39 -7.73
CA SER A 90 14.92 -14.58 -7.01
C SER A 90 14.42 -13.95 -5.71
N ARG A 91 13.10 -13.89 -5.49
CA ARG A 91 12.46 -13.31 -4.31
C ARG A 91 11.21 -14.11 -3.97
N PRO A 92 11.37 -15.35 -3.49
CA PRO A 92 10.25 -16.29 -3.32
C PRO A 92 9.33 -15.92 -2.16
N THR A 93 9.78 -15.03 -1.26
CA THR A 93 9.06 -14.63 -0.05
C THR A 93 8.32 -13.30 -0.20
N GLU A 94 8.55 -12.55 -1.27
CA GLU A 94 8.02 -11.19 -1.45
C GLU A 94 7.19 -11.07 -2.72
N SER A 95 5.95 -10.62 -2.55
CA SER A 95 5.14 -10.05 -3.62
C SER A 95 5.42 -8.57 -3.81
N ARG A 96 4.79 -7.94 -4.82
CA ARG A 96 4.98 -6.51 -5.06
C ARG A 96 3.79 -5.80 -5.69
N ILE A 97 3.61 -4.54 -5.34
CA ILE A 97 2.90 -3.56 -6.17
C ILE A 97 3.96 -2.93 -7.08
N ALA A 98 3.83 -3.13 -8.38
CA ALA A 98 4.90 -2.80 -9.33
C ALA A 98 4.81 -1.36 -9.85
N LYS A 99 5.95 -0.82 -10.28
CA LYS A 99 6.08 0.46 -10.99
C LYS A 99 5.44 1.66 -10.26
N VAL A 100 5.59 1.74 -8.93
CA VAL A 100 4.89 2.76 -8.14
C VAL A 100 5.26 4.20 -8.52
N HIS A 101 6.50 4.43 -8.97
CA HIS A 101 6.96 5.71 -9.53
C HIS A 101 6.16 6.20 -10.74
N ALA A 102 5.62 5.28 -11.54
CA ALA A 102 4.89 5.61 -12.76
C ALA A 102 3.37 5.69 -12.53
N SER A 103 2.91 5.34 -11.33
CA SER A 103 1.50 5.43 -10.97
C SER A 103 1.15 6.88 -10.62
N PRO A 104 0.13 7.48 -11.27
CA PRO A 104 -0.39 8.79 -10.89
C PRO A 104 -0.85 8.87 -9.44
N ALA A 105 -1.35 7.77 -8.86
CA ALA A 105 -1.81 7.70 -7.48
C ALA A 105 -0.66 7.65 -6.44
N LEU A 106 0.56 7.28 -6.87
CA LEU A 106 1.69 7.08 -5.97
C LEU A 106 2.85 8.01 -6.32
N GLY A 107 3.54 7.77 -7.44
CA GLY A 107 4.63 8.63 -7.91
C GLY A 107 4.17 10.00 -8.42
N GLY A 108 2.93 10.11 -8.91
CA GLY A 108 2.33 11.38 -9.34
C GLY A 108 1.77 12.26 -8.22
N GLN A 109 1.71 11.72 -6.99
CA GLN A 109 1.24 12.41 -5.79
C GLN A 109 2.21 12.08 -4.64
N LEU A 110 3.36 12.75 -4.57
CA LEU A 110 4.34 12.45 -3.54
C LEU A 110 3.80 12.82 -2.14
N PRO A 111 4.05 12.00 -1.11
CA PRO A 111 3.52 12.27 0.22
C PRO A 111 4.24 13.44 0.90
N SER A 112 3.53 14.13 1.79
CA SER A 112 4.14 15.12 2.68
C SER A 112 5.10 14.46 3.68
N MET A 113 6.31 15.01 3.80
CA MET A 113 7.39 14.46 4.64
C MET A 113 7.43 15.03 6.06
N ASP A 114 6.62 16.04 6.34
CA ASP A 114 6.57 16.81 7.59
C ASP A 114 5.51 16.30 8.59
N LYS A 115 4.79 15.22 8.26
CA LYS A 115 3.67 14.69 9.05
C LYS A 115 3.96 13.40 9.83
N GLY A 116 5.23 13.12 10.12
CA GLY A 116 5.67 11.90 10.82
C GLY A 116 5.77 10.68 9.89
N ARG A 117 5.55 9.47 10.42
CA ARG A 117 5.54 8.24 9.59
C ARG A 117 4.45 8.30 8.52
N ILE A 118 4.77 7.77 7.35
CA ILE A 118 3.91 7.83 6.16
C ILE A 118 3.52 6.42 5.76
N PHE A 119 2.27 6.23 5.36
CA PHE A 119 1.75 4.95 4.93
C PHE A 119 1.09 5.10 3.57
N VAL A 120 1.37 4.19 2.64
CA VAL A 120 0.43 3.94 1.54
C VAL A 120 -0.71 3.10 2.08
N VAL A 121 -1.94 3.48 1.78
CA VAL A 121 -3.13 2.73 2.18
C VAL A 121 -3.99 2.37 0.98
N LEU A 122 -4.52 1.16 1.00
CA LEU A 122 -5.51 0.69 0.04
C LEU A 122 -6.79 0.33 0.79
N THR A 123 -7.88 1.03 0.49
CA THR A 123 -9.18 0.78 1.11
C THR A 123 -10.14 0.22 0.08
N LYS A 124 -10.59 -1.01 0.25
CA LYS A 124 -11.67 -1.59 -0.53
C LYS A 124 -13.01 -1.32 0.15
N PHE A 125 -13.99 -0.91 -0.63
CA PHE A 125 -15.37 -0.68 -0.22
C PHE A 125 -16.28 -1.83 -0.65
N ASP A 126 -17.48 -1.86 -0.08
CA ASP A 126 -18.54 -2.84 -0.34
C ASP A 126 -19.07 -2.80 -1.77
N ASP A 127 -19.10 -1.62 -2.39
CA ASP A 127 -19.42 -1.42 -3.81
C ASP A 127 -18.31 -1.91 -4.78
N GLY A 128 -17.19 -2.38 -4.25
CA GLY A 128 -16.03 -2.83 -5.03
C GLY A 128 -15.04 -1.73 -5.38
N THR A 129 -15.31 -0.46 -5.05
CA THR A 129 -14.36 0.64 -5.19
C THR A 129 -13.11 0.35 -4.36
N VAL A 130 -11.94 0.61 -4.94
CA VAL A 130 -10.67 0.61 -4.20
C VAL A 130 -10.13 2.03 -4.20
N ARG A 131 -9.81 2.57 -3.03
CA ARG A 131 -9.10 3.83 -2.88
C ARG A 131 -7.63 3.61 -2.59
N CYS A 132 -6.80 4.50 -3.11
CA CYS A 132 -5.37 4.59 -2.81
C CYS A 132 -5.08 5.97 -2.25
N ASP A 133 -4.58 6.03 -1.02
CA ASP A 133 -4.32 7.29 -0.31
C ASP A 133 -2.98 7.18 0.45
N TYR A 134 -2.49 8.32 0.92
CA TYR A 134 -1.44 8.36 1.95
C TYR A 134 -2.06 8.66 3.30
N ALA A 135 -1.70 7.88 4.32
CA ALA A 135 -2.00 8.17 5.71
C ALA A 135 -0.74 8.67 6.42
N TYR A 136 -0.90 9.63 7.31
CA TYR A 136 0.19 10.25 8.03
C TYR A 136 0.01 10.03 9.53
N GLU A 137 1.11 9.80 10.24
CA GLU A 137 1.08 9.54 11.69
C GLU A 137 0.34 10.63 12.48
N GLN A 138 0.55 11.90 12.16
CA GLN A 138 -0.17 13.01 12.81
C GLN A 138 -1.68 12.95 12.56
N ASP A 139 -2.08 12.66 11.32
CA ASP A 139 -3.49 12.57 10.92
C ASP A 139 -4.15 11.33 11.55
N LEU A 140 -3.43 10.22 11.68
CA LEU A 140 -3.90 8.99 12.34
C LEU A 140 -4.19 9.20 13.84
N LYS A 141 -3.47 10.10 14.50
CA LYS A 141 -3.67 10.49 15.91
C LYS A 141 -4.82 11.50 16.09
N THR A 142 -5.31 12.09 15.01
CA THR A 142 -6.37 13.11 15.03
C THR A 142 -7.74 12.45 14.89
N LYS A 143 -8.63 12.67 15.86
CA LYS A 143 -9.98 12.09 15.85
C LYS A 143 -10.79 12.59 14.65
N GLY A 144 -11.48 11.67 13.98
CA GLY A 144 -12.41 11.98 12.89
C GLY A 144 -11.79 12.16 11.51
N VAL A 145 -10.45 12.11 11.38
CA VAL A 145 -9.77 12.15 10.07
C VAL A 145 -9.81 10.79 9.39
N TRP A 146 -9.55 9.73 10.16
CA TRP A 146 -9.64 8.33 9.74
C TRP A 146 -10.67 7.60 10.59
N ALA A 147 -11.23 6.51 10.05
CA ALA A 147 -12.03 5.57 10.84
C ALA A 147 -11.21 5.08 12.05
N THR A 148 -11.86 4.94 13.20
CA THR A 148 -11.15 4.63 14.46
C THR A 148 -10.44 3.29 14.37
N GLU A 149 -11.06 2.30 13.74
CA GLU A 149 -10.54 0.96 13.50
C GLU A 149 -9.26 1.01 12.65
N ALA A 150 -9.25 1.81 11.58
CA ALA A 150 -8.08 1.97 10.70
C ALA A 150 -6.92 2.68 11.42
N SER A 151 -7.21 3.79 12.12
CA SER A 151 -6.22 4.51 12.92
C SER A 151 -5.62 3.65 14.02
N SER A 152 -6.48 3.00 14.82
CA SER A 152 -6.05 2.15 15.92
C SER A 152 -5.22 0.97 15.42
N GLN A 153 -5.57 0.37 14.28
CA GLN A 153 -4.79 -0.72 13.70
C GLN A 153 -3.35 -0.29 13.41
N ILE A 154 -3.16 0.84 12.72
CA ILE A 154 -1.81 1.33 12.39
C ILE A 154 -1.06 1.73 13.66
N LEU A 155 -1.67 2.51 14.54
CA LEU A 155 -1.02 3.03 15.75
C LEU A 155 -0.62 1.91 16.71
N ASN A 156 -1.47 0.89 16.90
CA ASN A 156 -1.15 -0.29 17.72
C ASN A 156 -0.01 -1.10 17.09
N CYS A 157 -0.02 -1.24 15.77
CA CYS A 157 1.05 -1.93 15.06
C CYS A 157 2.39 -1.19 15.22
N MET A 158 2.40 0.14 15.06
CA MET A 158 3.56 0.97 15.33
C MET A 158 4.07 0.83 16.77
N ALA A 159 3.16 0.85 17.76
CA ALA A 159 3.51 0.69 19.17
C ALA A 159 4.16 -0.68 19.44
N SER A 160 3.62 -1.75 18.86
CA SER A 160 4.19 -3.10 18.99
C SER A 160 5.60 -3.23 18.41
N ALA A 161 5.92 -2.42 17.40
CA ALA A 161 7.22 -2.39 16.73
C ALA A 161 8.24 -1.42 17.34
N ALA A 162 7.81 -0.54 18.26
CA ALA A 162 8.56 0.64 18.71
C ALA A 162 9.95 0.28 19.26
N HIS A 163 10.07 -0.82 20.00
CA HIS A 163 11.34 -1.26 20.58
C HIS A 163 12.39 -1.70 19.55
N THR A 164 11.95 -2.01 18.33
CA THR A 164 12.82 -2.55 17.28
C THR A 164 13.06 -1.56 16.13
N ASN A 165 12.42 -0.39 16.18
CA ASN A 165 12.42 0.62 15.10
C ASN A 165 12.13 0.02 13.71
N ARG A 166 11.29 -1.02 13.69
CA ARG A 166 10.91 -1.76 12.48
C ARG A 166 9.84 -1.03 11.70
N THR A 167 9.87 -1.27 10.40
CA THR A 167 8.83 -0.83 9.49
C THR A 167 7.57 -1.63 9.73
N VAL A 168 6.41 -1.01 9.61
CA VAL A 168 5.14 -1.70 9.85
C VAL A 168 4.25 -1.75 8.61
N GLN A 169 3.58 -2.86 8.45
CA GLN A 169 2.57 -3.09 7.43
C GLN A 169 1.53 -4.06 7.96
N GLY A 170 0.33 -4.01 7.41
CA GLY A 170 -0.77 -4.79 7.96
C GLY A 170 -2.06 -4.56 7.22
N TYR A 171 -3.13 -5.05 7.81
CA TYR A 171 -4.48 -4.81 7.34
C TYR A 171 -5.49 -4.82 8.48
N TYR A 172 -6.67 -4.29 8.19
CA TYR A 172 -7.87 -4.44 9.00
C TYR A 172 -9.03 -4.89 8.10
N ASP A 173 -9.67 -5.99 8.48
CA ASP A 173 -10.88 -6.49 7.85
C ASP A 173 -12.11 -6.00 8.62
N PHE A 174 -12.89 -5.12 8.00
CA PHE A 174 -14.09 -4.56 8.65
C PHE A 174 -15.26 -5.54 8.67
N THR A 175 -15.23 -6.58 7.83
CA THR A 175 -16.28 -7.60 7.79
C THR A 175 -16.10 -8.62 8.92
N GLU A 176 -14.85 -8.93 9.27
CA GLU A 176 -14.52 -9.88 10.33
C GLU A 176 -14.17 -9.18 11.65
N GLY A 177 -13.88 -7.88 11.63
CA GLY A 177 -13.39 -7.13 12.79
C GLY A 177 -11.96 -7.51 13.18
N VAL A 178 -11.19 -8.09 12.26
CA VAL A 178 -9.86 -8.67 12.52
C VAL A 178 -8.76 -7.79 11.91
N GLY A 179 -7.75 -7.51 12.73
CA GLY A 179 -6.55 -6.80 12.33
C GLY A 179 -5.32 -7.70 12.29
N PHE A 180 -4.41 -7.43 11.36
CA PHE A 180 -3.09 -8.06 11.30
C PHE A 180 -2.01 -7.00 11.25
N CYS A 181 -0.96 -7.21 12.05
CA CYS A 181 0.22 -6.37 12.11
C CYS A 181 1.47 -7.20 11.79
N HIS A 182 2.33 -6.65 10.96
CA HIS A 182 3.65 -7.21 10.66
C HIS A 182 4.71 -6.11 10.78
N ALA A 183 5.67 -6.35 11.66
CA ALA A 183 6.83 -5.50 11.87
C ALA A 183 8.07 -6.16 11.26
N ASP A 184 8.66 -5.50 10.26
CA ASP A 184 9.84 -5.92 9.50
C ASP A 184 11.03 -4.98 9.75
#